data_AF-A0AAJ1ELA5-F1
#
_entry.id   AF-A0AAJ1ELA5-F1
#
_cell.length_a   1.000
_cell.length_b   1.000
_cell.length_c   1.000
_cell.angle_alpha   90.00
_cell.angle_beta   90.00
_cell.angle_gamma   90.00
#
_symmetry.space_group_name_H-M   'P 1'
#
loop_
_entity.id
_entity.type
_entity.pdbx_description
1 polymer ?
#
loop_
_entity_poly.entity_id
_entity_poly.type
_entity_poly.pdbx_seq_one_letter_code
_entity_poly.pdbx_strand_id
1 'polypeptide(L)'
;KGKTVYPLEVNPRYTASMELVEWAYGLNIFKTHLDACQGRLPDFDLFAYLDAGCFGKAIRFASRDMIFHDPRWWFDRGVRDLPLEGEQIAQGKPICTAFSRGHNRSECYNRLVRAAAEIEWTCLHTTTHIEQQHA
;
A
#
# COMPACT_ATOMS: atom_id res chain seq x y z
N LYS A 1 8.64 -27.10 21.13
CA LYS A 1 9.86 -26.25 21.08
C LYS A 1 9.43 -24.80 20.95
N GLY A 2 9.78 -23.94 21.89
CA GLY A 2 9.54 -22.50 21.75
C GLY A 2 10.35 -21.95 20.57
N LYS A 3 9.77 -21.03 19.80
CA LYS A 3 10.49 -20.32 18.74
C LYS A 3 11.29 -19.20 19.39
N THR A 4 12.61 -19.21 19.27
CA THR A 4 13.46 -18.08 19.68
C THR A 4 13.33 -16.96 18.66
N VAL A 5 13.03 -15.74 19.12
CA VAL A 5 12.93 -14.53 18.29
C VAL A 5 14.25 -13.78 18.36
N TYR A 6 14.82 -13.42 17.21
CA TYR A 6 16.04 -12.62 17.10
C TYR A 6 15.70 -11.28 16.42
N PRO A 7 15.77 -10.13 17.11
CA PRO A 7 15.57 -8.85 16.47
C PRO A 7 16.73 -8.57 15.51
N LEU A 8 16.42 -8.21 14.27
CA LEU A 8 17.44 -7.86 13.27
C LEU A 8 17.80 -6.38 13.33
N GLU A 9 16.80 -5.51 13.50
CA GLU A 9 16.95 -4.05 13.48
C GLU A 9 15.84 -3.39 14.29
N VAL A 10 16.15 -2.30 15.00
CA VAL A 10 15.18 -1.45 15.69
C VAL A 10 15.41 -0.01 15.24
N ASN A 11 14.38 0.62 14.68
CA ASN A 11 14.42 1.99 14.20
C ASN A 11 13.43 2.86 14.98
N PRO A 12 13.88 3.91 15.70
CA PRO A 12 13.00 4.82 16.42
C PRO A 12 12.43 5.91 15.48
N ARG A 13 12.03 5.53 14.26
CA ARG A 13 11.53 6.46 13.24
C ARG A 13 10.20 6.00 12.67
N TYR A 14 9.44 6.98 12.18
CA TYR A 14 8.26 6.73 11.38
C TYR A 14 8.60 5.91 10.13
N THR A 15 7.94 4.76 9.93
CA THR A 15 8.22 3.85 8.80
C THR A 15 7.13 3.91 7.74
N ALA A 16 7.48 3.51 6.52
CA ALA A 16 6.64 3.61 5.32
C ALA A 16 5.45 2.61 5.27
N SER A 17 5.09 1.99 6.39
CA SER A 17 3.90 1.12 6.51
C SER A 17 3.00 1.55 7.66
N MET A 18 3.31 2.67 8.31
CA MET A 18 2.56 3.17 9.45
C MET A 18 1.15 3.66 9.05
N GLU A 19 0.89 3.97 7.78
CA GLU A 19 -0.45 4.21 7.27
C GLU A 19 -1.38 3.00 7.42
N LEU A 20 -0.84 1.77 7.51
CA LEU A 20 -1.64 0.58 7.85
C LEU A 20 -2.05 0.58 9.32
N VAL A 21 -1.21 1.14 10.21
CA VAL A 21 -1.53 1.31 11.64
C VAL A 21 -2.63 2.35 11.78
N GLU A 22 -2.53 3.48 11.07
CA GLU A 22 -3.60 4.49 11.03
C GLU A 22 -4.91 3.88 10.55
N TRP A 23 -4.86 3.09 9.46
CA TRP A 23 -6.05 2.48 8.90
C TRP A 23 -6.66 1.39 9.81
N ALA A 24 -5.82 0.61 10.50
CA ALA A 24 -6.27 -0.47 11.37
C ALA A 24 -6.87 0.04 12.68
N TYR A 25 -6.29 1.09 13.25
CA TYR A 25 -6.59 1.52 14.62
C TYR A 25 -7.23 2.91 14.70
N GLY A 26 -7.42 3.60 13.58
CA GLY A 26 -7.98 4.96 13.55
C GLY A 26 -7.09 6.00 14.25
N LEU A 27 -5.80 5.69 14.41
CA LEU A 27 -4.84 6.58 15.06
C LEU A 27 -4.27 7.58 14.04
N ASN A 28 -3.98 8.79 14.50
CA ASN A 28 -3.05 9.68 13.80
C ASN A 28 -1.65 9.41 14.36
N ILE A 29 -0.93 8.48 13.74
CA ILE A 29 0.35 7.98 14.27
C ILE A 29 1.44 9.05 14.22
N PHE A 30 1.36 9.99 13.28
CA PHE A 30 2.28 11.13 13.21
C PHE A 30 2.11 12.04 14.43
N LYS A 31 0.87 12.40 14.77
CA LYS A 31 0.56 13.16 15.99
C LYS A 31 0.98 12.39 17.24
N THR A 32 0.68 11.09 17.31
CA THR A 32 1.11 10.22 18.42
C THR A 32 2.62 10.26 18.60
N HIS A 33 3.39 10.23 17.51
CA HIS A 33 4.84 10.34 17.56
C HIS A 33 5.30 11.70 18.11
N LEU A 34 4.71 12.81 17.65
CA LEU A 34 5.03 14.16 18.15
C LEU A 34 4.69 14.33 19.63
N ASP A 35 3.53 13.84 20.08
CA ASP A 35 3.14 13.86 21.49
C ASP A 35 4.09 13.04 22.34
N ALA A 36 4.53 11.87 21.84
CA ALA A 36 5.50 11.03 22.53
C ALA A 36 6.87 11.70 22.67
N CYS A 37 7.32 12.47 21.68
CA CYS A 37 8.52 13.32 21.80
C CYS A 37 8.41 14.36 22.92
N GLN A 38 7.18 14.70 23.34
CA GLN A 38 6.90 15.60 24.46
C GLN A 38 6.53 14.85 25.76
N GLY A 39 6.75 13.54 25.82
CA GLY A 39 6.47 12.70 26.99
C GLY A 39 4.99 12.33 27.16
N ARG A 40 4.13 12.59 26.17
CA ARG A 40 2.70 12.23 26.23
C ARG A 40 2.45 11.00 25.37
N LEU A 41 2.13 9.89 26.02
CA LEU A 41 1.76 8.64 25.35
C LEU A 41 0.23 8.56 25.20
N PRO A 42 -0.27 7.92 24.13
CA PRO A 42 -1.69 7.73 23.96
C PRO A 42 -2.22 6.71 25.00
N ASP A 43 -3.43 6.92 25.48
CA ASP A 43 -4.20 5.87 26.13
C ASP A 43 -4.74 4.94 25.04
N PHE A 44 -4.01 3.86 24.77
CA PHE A 44 -4.29 2.97 23.64
C PHE A 44 -4.19 1.50 24.06
N ASP A 45 -5.30 0.78 23.89
CA ASP A 45 -5.34 -0.67 24.07
C ASP A 45 -5.31 -1.37 22.71
N LEU A 46 -4.20 -2.05 22.43
CA LEU A 46 -4.03 -2.85 21.21
C LEU A 46 -5.04 -4.00 21.14
N PHE A 47 -5.39 -4.59 22.28
CA PHE A 47 -6.26 -5.77 22.33
C PHE A 47 -7.72 -5.44 22.01
N ALA A 48 -8.14 -4.19 22.19
CA ALA A 48 -9.46 -3.72 21.79
C ALA A 48 -9.72 -3.83 20.26
N TYR A 49 -8.68 -4.04 19.45
CA TYR A 49 -8.75 -4.07 17.99
C TYR A 49 -8.40 -5.42 17.36
N LEU A 50 -8.38 -6.51 18.16
CA LEU A 50 -8.04 -7.85 17.66
C LEU A 50 -8.96 -8.31 16.51
N ASP A 51 -10.22 -7.87 16.51
CA ASP A 51 -11.22 -8.23 15.50
C ASP A 51 -11.25 -7.28 14.29
N ALA A 52 -10.31 -6.32 14.19
CA ALA A 52 -10.22 -5.42 13.05
C ALA A 52 -9.84 -6.15 11.73
N GLY A 53 -9.45 -7.41 11.79
CA GLY A 53 -9.02 -8.19 10.64
C GLY A 53 -7.57 -7.87 10.24
N CYS A 54 -7.24 -8.09 8.98
CA CYS A 54 -5.89 -7.88 8.45
C CYS A 54 -5.89 -6.76 7.41
N PHE A 55 -4.89 -5.89 7.52
CA PHE A 55 -4.63 -4.79 6.60
C PHE A 55 -3.26 -5.00 5.99
N GLY A 56 -3.13 -4.68 4.71
CA GLY A 56 -1.89 -4.87 4.00
C GLY A 56 -1.71 -3.89 2.87
N LYS A 57 -0.46 -3.71 2.49
CA LYS A 57 -0.04 -2.98 1.30
C LYS A 57 0.83 -3.87 0.42
N ALA A 58 0.81 -3.62 -0.87
CA ALA A 58 1.70 -4.25 -1.83
C ALA A 58 2.26 -3.18 -2.76
N ILE A 59 3.57 -3.17 -2.94
CA ILE A 59 4.21 -2.35 -3.97
C ILE A 59 4.31 -3.22 -5.22
N ARG A 60 3.72 -2.76 -6.32
CA ARG A 60 3.86 -3.43 -7.61
C ARG A 60 5.16 -2.99 -8.26
N PHE A 61 5.95 -3.94 -8.73
CA PHE A 61 7.15 -3.69 -9.53
C PHE A 61 6.90 -4.12 -10.97
N ALA A 62 7.42 -3.34 -11.92
CA ALA A 62 7.28 -3.58 -13.35
C ALA A 62 7.96 -4.90 -13.76
N SER A 63 7.22 -5.81 -14.40
CA SER A 63 7.83 -7.07 -14.89
C SER A 63 8.68 -6.89 -16.14
N ARG A 64 8.46 -5.78 -16.87
CA ARG A 64 9.13 -5.35 -18.10
C ARG A 64 9.01 -3.84 -18.23
N ASP A 65 9.69 -3.25 -19.19
CA ASP A 65 9.53 -1.83 -19.51
C ASP A 65 8.08 -1.53 -19.93
N MET A 66 7.50 -0.46 -19.39
CA MET A 66 6.11 -0.06 -19.63
C MET A 66 5.92 1.45 -19.55
N ILE A 67 4.76 1.92 -20.01
CA ILE A 67 4.31 3.30 -19.87
C ILE A 67 3.09 3.31 -18.96
N PHE A 68 3.09 4.19 -17.96
CA PHE A 68 1.99 4.30 -17.01
C PHE A 68 0.90 5.25 -17.52
N HIS A 69 -0.36 4.89 -17.26
CA HIS A 69 -1.54 5.61 -17.72
C HIS A 69 -2.62 5.68 -16.63
N ASP A 70 -3.48 6.68 -16.75
CA ASP A 70 -4.67 6.89 -15.93
C ASP A 70 -4.39 7.02 -14.42
N PRO A 71 -3.43 7.86 -13.96
CA PRO A 71 -3.13 8.01 -12.54
C PRO A 71 -4.36 8.41 -11.73
N ARG A 72 -5.24 9.24 -12.28
CA ARG A 72 -6.46 9.67 -11.57
C ARG A 72 -7.40 8.49 -11.31
N TRP A 73 -7.59 7.61 -12.28
CA TRP A 73 -8.45 6.44 -12.16
C TRP A 73 -7.95 5.49 -11.07
N TRP A 74 -6.63 5.27 -11.01
CA TRP A 74 -5.99 4.48 -9.95
C TRP A 74 -6.07 5.15 -8.58
N PHE A 75 -5.90 6.47 -8.53
CA PHE A 75 -6.00 7.24 -7.28
C PHE A 75 -7.38 7.11 -6.65
N ASP A 76 -8.44 7.27 -7.46
CA ASP A 76 -9.84 7.16 -7.02
C ASP A 76 -10.17 5.73 -6.54
N ARG A 77 -9.40 4.72 -6.97
CA ARG A 77 -9.47 3.32 -6.49
C ARG A 77 -8.60 3.04 -5.27
N GLY A 78 -7.96 4.05 -4.69
CA GLY A 78 -7.18 3.92 -3.46
C GLY A 78 -5.72 3.51 -3.66
N VAL A 79 -5.21 3.45 -4.90
CA VAL A 79 -3.79 3.22 -5.18
C VAL A 79 -2.99 4.50 -4.90
N ARG A 80 -1.77 4.36 -4.39
CA ARG A 80 -0.87 5.48 -4.01
C ARG A 80 0.51 5.31 -4.63
N ASP A 81 1.36 6.31 -4.44
CA ASP A 81 2.70 6.39 -5.05
C ASP A 81 2.62 6.26 -6.58
N LEU A 82 1.70 7.01 -7.19
CA LEU A 82 1.37 6.88 -8.60
C LEU A 82 2.38 7.63 -9.47
N PRO A 83 2.86 7.02 -10.57
CA PRO A 83 3.62 7.70 -11.60
C PRO A 83 2.80 8.79 -12.29
N LEU A 84 3.48 9.67 -13.02
CA LEU A 84 2.81 10.63 -13.89
C LEU A 84 2.20 9.94 -15.11
N GLU A 85 1.21 10.61 -15.72
CA GLU A 85 0.65 10.17 -17.01
C GLU A 85 1.76 10.11 -18.07
N GLY A 86 1.87 8.97 -18.76
CA GLY A 86 2.87 8.74 -19.81
C GLY A 86 4.28 8.47 -19.29
N GLU A 87 4.49 8.32 -17.98
CA GLU A 87 5.81 8.05 -17.42
C GLU A 87 6.33 6.67 -17.83
N GLN A 88 7.59 6.61 -18.29
CA GLN A 88 8.26 5.36 -18.63
C GLN A 88 8.85 4.70 -17.39
N ILE A 89 8.49 3.43 -17.17
CA ILE A 89 8.92 2.65 -16.01
C ILE A 89 9.74 1.47 -16.52
N ALA A 90 11.02 1.47 -16.18
CA ALA A 90 11.91 0.37 -16.51
C ALA A 90 11.57 -0.90 -15.71
N GLN A 91 11.89 -2.06 -16.28
CA GLN A 91 11.78 -3.34 -15.61
C GLN A 91 12.41 -3.31 -14.20
N GLY A 92 11.71 -3.89 -13.22
CA GLY A 92 12.17 -3.98 -11.84
C GLY A 92 12.09 -2.68 -11.06
N LYS A 93 11.52 -1.61 -11.62
CA LYS A 93 11.19 -0.37 -10.89
C LYS A 93 9.80 -0.44 -10.27
N PRO A 94 9.58 0.23 -9.12
CA PRO A 94 8.25 0.31 -8.53
C PRO A 94 7.31 1.07 -9.46
N ILE A 95 6.08 0.56 -9.59
CA ILE A 95 4.98 1.23 -10.29
C ILE A 95 4.21 2.06 -9.28
N CYS A 96 3.55 1.41 -8.32
CA CYS A 96 2.68 2.05 -7.35
C CYS A 96 2.38 1.12 -6.16
N THR A 97 1.69 1.65 -5.14
CA THR A 97 1.30 0.93 -3.93
C THR A 97 -0.21 0.68 -3.89
N ALA A 98 -0.61 -0.59 -3.81
CA ALA A 98 -1.99 -1.02 -3.57
C ALA A 98 -2.22 -1.35 -2.09
N PHE A 99 -3.46 -1.19 -1.64
CA PHE A 99 -3.89 -1.45 -0.26
C PHE A 99 -5.06 -2.42 -0.24
N SER A 100 -5.17 -3.19 0.85
CA SER A 100 -6.32 -4.07 1.07
C SER A 100 -6.57 -4.30 2.55
N ARG A 101 -7.84 -4.59 2.87
CA ARG A 101 -8.27 -5.19 4.13
C ARG A 101 -8.92 -6.55 3.85
N GLY A 102 -8.80 -7.51 4.76
CA GLY A 102 -9.53 -8.78 4.76
C GLY A 102 -9.85 -9.22 6.19
N HIS A 103 -10.76 -10.18 6.35
CA HIS A 103 -11.10 -10.73 7.67
C HIS A 103 -9.94 -11.53 8.27
N ASN A 104 -9.05 -12.04 7.42
CA ASN A 104 -7.83 -12.73 7.82
C ASN A 104 -6.69 -12.43 6.84
N ARG A 105 -5.49 -12.89 7.20
CA ARG A 105 -4.26 -12.67 6.42
C ARG A 105 -4.38 -13.19 5.00
N SER A 106 -4.92 -14.39 4.80
CA SER A 106 -5.02 -15.03 3.49
C SER A 106 -5.95 -14.26 2.56
N GLU A 107 -7.08 -13.80 3.06
CA GLU A 107 -8.01 -12.99 2.29
C GLU A 107 -7.38 -11.64 1.89
N CYS A 108 -6.76 -10.95 2.85
CA CYS A 108 -6.08 -9.68 2.58
C CYS A 108 -4.97 -9.85 1.54
N TYR A 109 -4.17 -10.90 1.66
CA TYR A 109 -3.11 -11.22 0.70
C TYR A 109 -3.67 -11.51 -0.69
N ASN A 110 -4.71 -12.35 -0.81
CA ASN A 110 -5.31 -12.69 -2.10
C ASN A 110 -5.88 -11.46 -2.81
N ARG A 111 -6.48 -10.52 -2.06
CA ARG A 111 -6.96 -9.24 -2.60
C ARG A 111 -5.80 -8.38 -3.12
N LEU A 112 -4.69 -8.28 -2.38
CA LEU A 112 -3.48 -7.59 -2.84
C LEU A 112 -2.89 -8.21 -4.11
N VAL A 113 -2.82 -9.55 -4.18
CA VAL A 113 -2.33 -10.26 -5.38
C VAL A 113 -3.20 -9.93 -6.59
N ARG A 114 -4.53 -9.92 -6.44
CA ARG A 114 -5.46 -9.54 -7.52
C ARG A 114 -5.27 -8.10 -7.94
N ALA A 115 -5.21 -7.16 -7.00
CA ALA A 115 -4.98 -5.74 -7.30
C ALA A 115 -3.64 -5.53 -8.04
N ALA A 116 -2.57 -6.20 -7.59
CA ALA A 116 -1.27 -6.14 -8.25
C ALA A 116 -1.30 -6.71 -9.67
N ALA A 117 -2.07 -7.77 -9.91
CA ALA A 117 -2.25 -8.33 -11.24
C ALA A 117 -3.09 -7.42 -12.15
N GLU A 118 -4.13 -6.76 -11.62
CA GLU A 118 -4.94 -5.77 -12.35
C GLU A 118 -4.08 -4.59 -12.79
N ILE A 119 -3.26 -4.03 -11.88
CA ILE A 119 -2.33 -2.93 -12.20
C ILE A 119 -1.39 -3.31 -13.35
N GLU A 120 -0.73 -4.47 -13.23
CA GLU A 120 0.19 -4.96 -14.24
C GLU A 120 -0.51 -5.14 -15.59
N TRP A 121 -1.68 -5.79 -15.58
CA TRP A 121 -2.42 -6.08 -16.80
C TRP A 121 -2.86 -4.80 -17.49
N THR A 122 -3.44 -3.84 -16.77
CA THR A 122 -3.86 -2.57 -17.36
C THR A 122 -2.67 -1.81 -17.94
N CYS A 123 -1.57 -1.64 -17.18
CA CYS A 123 -0.39 -0.89 -17.67
C CYS A 123 0.22 -1.51 -18.93
N LEU A 124 0.10 -2.84 -19.12
CA LEU A 124 0.60 -3.53 -20.31
C LEU A 124 -0.36 -3.50 -21.50
N HIS A 125 -1.65 -3.19 -21.31
CA HIS A 125 -2.69 -3.31 -22.34
C HIS A 125 -3.47 -2.02 -22.60
N THR A 126 -3.10 -0.88 -22.00
CA THR A 126 -3.72 0.45 -22.24
C THR A 126 -3.39 1.06 -23.62
N THR A 127 -3.16 0.25 -24.66
CA THR A 127 -2.94 0.76 -26.03
C THR A 127 -4.25 1.13 -26.78
N THR A 128 -5.41 1.22 -26.12
CA THR A 128 -6.69 1.16 -26.85
C THR A 128 -7.83 2.06 -26.35
N HIS A 129 -7.57 3.31 -25.94
CA HIS A 129 -8.66 4.27 -25.71
C HIS A 129 -8.53 5.65 -26.37
N ILE A 130 -7.42 5.95 -27.04
CA ILE A 130 -7.21 7.28 -27.66
C ILE A 130 -7.88 7.43 -29.04
N GLU A 131 -8.24 6.34 -29.75
CA GLU A 131 -8.80 6.43 -31.11
C GLU A 131 -10.34 6.56 -31.22
N GLN A 132 -11.11 6.53 -30.13
CA GLN A 132 -12.59 6.57 -30.21
C GLN A 132 -13.28 7.84 -29.70
N GLN A 133 -12.55 8.93 -29.42
CA GLN A 133 -13.16 10.21 -28.98
C GLN A 133 -13.11 11.35 -30.02
N HIS A 134 -12.70 11.07 -31.26
CA HIS A 134 -12.67 12.07 -32.35
C HIS A 134 -13.44 11.64 -33.62
N ALA A 135 -14.50 10.83 -33.48
CA ALA A 135 -15.44 10.54 -34.58
C ALA A 135 -16.84 11.11 -34.26
#